data_AF-A0A4Y7IAR8-F1
#
_entry.id   AF-A0A4Y7IAR8-F1
#
_cell.length_a   1.000
_cell.length_b   1.000
_cell.length_c   1.000
_cell.angle_alpha   90.00
_cell.angle_beta   90.00
_cell.angle_gamma   90.00
#
_symmetry.space_group_name_H-M   'P 1'
#
loop_
_entity.id
_entity.type
_entity.pdbx_description
1 polymer ?
#
loop_
_entity_poly.entity_id
_entity_poly.type
_entity_poly.pdbx_seq_one_letter_code
_entity_poly.pdbx_strand_id
1 'polypeptide(L)'
;MYDAGDHMKPGFPMAFTVTVLSWEILEYGDQMDEVSQLEPAQGSLKWITDYLINAHPSPNVLYVQVDDPDVDHKCWQRPEDMTEERPVAKVDEKSPGSDVAGETSAALAAASLRIIQQELPKVQTYYNFTDFGDDLLWAATWLYHATSDKTYLDYVTAENGKSFARWGKPSWFSWDDKHAGTQENCGGCYVWSNT
;
A
#
# COMPACT_ATOMS: atom_id res chain seq x y z
N MET A 1 -2.46 17.26 -8.52
CA MET A 1 -3.16 17.40 -7.23
C MET A 1 -2.29 18.23 -6.31
N TYR A 2 -2.90 19.22 -5.69
CA TYR A 2 -2.36 20.02 -4.58
C TYR A 2 -3.18 19.67 -3.33
N ASP A 3 -2.70 20.07 -2.16
CA ASP A 3 -3.36 19.74 -0.89
C ASP A 3 -4.76 20.35 -0.79
N ALA A 4 -4.86 21.66 -1.00
CA ALA A 4 -6.09 22.41 -0.80
C ALA A 4 -6.23 23.57 -1.80
N GLY A 5 -6.37 24.80 -1.28
CA GLY A 5 -6.40 26.04 -2.07
C GLY A 5 -5.01 26.63 -2.33
N ASP A 6 -3.97 25.94 -1.88
CA ASP A 6 -2.57 26.26 -2.05
C ASP A 6 -1.96 25.39 -3.17
N HIS A 7 -0.65 25.51 -3.41
CA HIS A 7 0.05 24.68 -4.40
C HIS A 7 1.07 23.76 -3.75
N MET A 8 0.99 23.55 -2.44
CA MET A 8 1.80 22.57 -1.73
C MET A 8 1.46 21.14 -2.12
N LYS A 9 2.43 20.24 -1.95
CA LYS A 9 2.23 18.79 -2.10
C LYS A 9 2.72 18.01 -0.87
N PRO A 10 1.98 18.06 0.24
CA PRO A 10 2.27 17.27 1.44
C PRO A 10 1.89 15.80 1.23
N GLY A 11 2.87 14.91 1.32
CA GLY A 11 2.73 13.47 1.06
C GLY A 11 1.79 12.76 2.02
N PHE A 12 1.73 13.19 3.29
CA PHE A 12 0.93 12.54 4.32
C PHE A 12 -0.60 12.60 4.08
N PRO A 13 -1.23 13.79 3.94
CA PRO A 13 -2.66 13.87 3.62
C PRO A 13 -2.98 13.31 2.23
N MET A 14 -2.08 13.43 1.24
CA MET A 14 -2.27 12.80 -0.07
C MET A 14 -2.31 11.26 0.03
N ALA A 15 -1.42 10.65 0.82
CA ALA A 15 -1.43 9.21 1.07
C ALA A 15 -2.73 8.79 1.77
N PHE A 16 -3.17 9.54 2.79
CA PHE A 16 -4.46 9.30 3.44
C PHE A 16 -5.64 9.35 2.45
N THR A 17 -5.67 10.33 1.53
CA THR A 17 -6.68 10.39 0.47
C THR A 17 -6.68 9.14 -0.41
N VAL A 18 -5.50 8.62 -0.77
CA VAL A 18 -5.39 7.36 -1.53
C VAL A 18 -5.92 6.18 -0.75
N THR A 19 -5.59 6.06 0.53
CA THR A 19 -6.09 4.98 1.39
C THR A 19 -7.62 4.99 1.43
N VAL A 20 -8.23 6.15 1.71
CA VAL A 20 -9.69 6.30 1.80
C VAL A 20 -10.36 6.08 0.45
N LEU A 21 -9.87 6.70 -0.63
CA LEU A 21 -10.44 6.52 -1.97
C LEU A 21 -10.33 5.07 -2.44
N SER A 22 -9.22 4.39 -2.13
CA SER A 22 -9.07 2.96 -2.42
C SER A 22 -10.12 2.15 -1.68
N TRP A 23 -10.33 2.42 -0.38
CA TRP A 23 -11.35 1.75 0.41
C TRP A 23 -12.77 2.00 -0.14
N GLU A 24 -13.10 3.24 -0.47
CA GLU A 24 -14.40 3.57 -1.06
C GLU A 24 -14.64 2.85 -2.39
N ILE A 25 -13.62 2.78 -3.26
CA ILE A 25 -13.74 2.06 -4.53
C ILE A 25 -13.86 0.54 -4.29
N LEU A 26 -13.21 -0.02 -3.27
CA LEU A 26 -13.31 -1.44 -2.92
C LEU A 26 -14.70 -1.80 -2.38
N GLU A 27 -15.29 -0.93 -1.55
CA GLU A 27 -16.58 -1.17 -0.88
C GLU A 27 -17.77 -0.79 -1.78
N TYR A 28 -17.65 0.30 -2.54
CA TYR A 28 -18.76 0.92 -3.27
C TYR A 28 -18.52 1.00 -4.79
N GLY A 29 -17.56 0.22 -5.31
CA GLY A 29 -17.18 0.27 -6.73
C GLY A 29 -18.35 0.01 -7.68
N ASP A 30 -19.23 -0.94 -7.36
CA ASP A 30 -20.42 -1.25 -8.17
C ASP A 30 -21.39 -0.06 -8.23
N GLN A 31 -21.62 0.61 -7.09
CA GLN A 31 -22.49 1.80 -7.03
C GLN A 31 -21.87 2.98 -7.78
N MET A 32 -20.54 3.13 -7.72
CA MET A 32 -19.82 4.14 -8.50
C MET A 32 -19.93 3.85 -10.02
N ASP A 33 -19.94 2.59 -10.43
CA ASP A 33 -20.09 2.19 -11.83
C ASP A 33 -21.50 2.50 -12.37
N GLU A 34 -22.54 2.21 -11.58
CA GLU A 34 -23.93 2.53 -11.89
C GLU A 34 -24.17 4.03 -12.16
N VAL A 35 -23.38 4.91 -11.54
CA VAL A 35 -23.42 6.37 -11.78
C VAL A 35 -22.28 6.89 -12.65
N SER A 36 -21.55 6.00 -13.33
CA SER A 36 -20.43 6.32 -14.23
C SER A 36 -19.32 7.16 -13.57
N GLN A 37 -19.09 6.96 -12.27
CA GLN A 37 -18.03 7.62 -11.50
C GLN A 37 -16.85 6.70 -11.18
N LEU A 38 -16.95 5.38 -11.44
CA LEU A 38 -15.88 4.43 -11.13
C LEU A 38 -14.58 4.75 -11.90
N GLU A 39 -14.65 4.91 -13.22
CA GLU A 39 -13.48 5.24 -14.05
C GLU A 39 -12.82 6.58 -13.66
N PRO A 40 -13.56 7.69 -13.48
CA PRO A 40 -13.00 8.93 -12.93
C PRO A 40 -12.33 8.78 -11.56
N ALA A 41 -12.94 8.02 -10.64
CA ALA A 41 -12.37 7.76 -9.32
C ALA A 41 -11.06 6.98 -9.43
N GLN A 42 -11.00 5.99 -10.33
CA GLN A 42 -9.79 5.21 -10.61
C GLN A 42 -8.69 6.03 -11.29
N GLY A 43 -9.05 6.92 -12.22
CA GLY A 43 -8.11 7.86 -12.82
C GLY A 43 -7.48 8.78 -11.77
N SER A 44 -8.29 9.25 -10.80
CA SER A 44 -7.82 10.05 -9.68
C SER A 44 -6.90 9.25 -8.76
N LEU A 45 -7.29 8.01 -8.42
CA LEU A 45 -6.47 7.10 -7.63
C LEU A 45 -5.10 6.87 -8.30
N LYS A 46 -5.10 6.56 -9.60
CA LYS A 46 -3.89 6.32 -10.38
C LYS A 46 -2.96 7.55 -10.38
N TRP A 47 -3.51 8.75 -10.55
CA TRP A 47 -2.72 9.96 -10.58
C TRP A 47 -1.91 10.15 -9.29
N ILE A 48 -2.53 9.88 -8.14
CA ILE A 48 -1.88 10.07 -6.83
C ILE A 48 -0.92 8.92 -6.54
N THR A 49 -1.26 7.68 -6.87
CA THR A 49 -0.35 6.54 -6.68
C THR A 49 0.88 6.61 -7.57
N ASP A 50 0.75 7.04 -8.84
CA ASP A 50 1.90 7.34 -9.70
C ASP A 50 2.84 8.37 -9.05
N TYR A 51 2.27 9.40 -8.40
CA TYR A 51 3.06 10.37 -7.66
C TYR A 51 3.77 9.77 -6.44
N LEU A 52 3.07 8.98 -5.62
CA LEU A 52 3.65 8.33 -4.42
C LEU A 52 4.75 7.33 -4.79
N ILE A 53 4.59 6.60 -5.90
CA ILE A 53 5.62 5.70 -6.43
C ILE A 53 6.86 6.49 -6.84
N ASN A 54 6.69 7.60 -7.56
CA ASN A 54 7.81 8.48 -7.94
C ASN A 54 8.47 9.17 -6.73
N ALA A 55 7.71 9.40 -5.66
CA ALA A 55 8.22 9.94 -4.41
C ALA A 55 9.08 8.92 -3.64
N HIS A 56 9.04 7.63 -3.99
CA HIS A 56 9.88 6.57 -3.45
C HIS A 56 10.86 6.02 -4.51
N PRO A 57 11.91 6.78 -4.89
CA PRO A 57 12.79 6.40 -6.01
C PRO A 57 13.77 5.26 -5.69
N SER A 58 14.03 5.00 -4.42
CA SER A 58 14.98 3.99 -3.97
C SER A 58 14.64 3.51 -2.56
N PRO A 59 15.12 2.32 -2.14
CA PRO A 59 14.93 1.83 -0.78
C PRO A 59 15.30 2.88 0.28
N ASN A 60 14.50 2.95 1.34
CA ASN A 60 14.68 3.85 2.49
C ASN A 60 14.78 5.35 2.15
N VAL A 61 14.23 5.79 1.01
CA VAL A 61 14.12 7.21 0.64
C VAL A 61 12.69 7.52 0.21
N LEU A 62 12.01 8.43 0.90
CA LEU A 62 10.67 8.88 0.54
C LEU A 62 10.60 10.40 0.56
N TYR A 63 10.24 11.02 -0.56
CA TYR A 63 9.95 12.45 -0.65
C TYR A 63 8.54 12.72 -0.11
N VAL A 64 8.44 13.58 0.90
CA VAL A 64 7.21 13.75 1.69
C VAL A 64 6.61 15.14 1.55
N GLN A 65 7.34 16.10 0.96
CA GLN A 65 6.82 17.43 0.70
C GLN A 65 7.48 18.01 -0.53
N VAL A 66 6.68 18.70 -1.35
CA VAL A 66 7.16 19.67 -2.32
C VAL A 66 6.59 21.03 -1.91
N ASP A 67 7.47 22.03 -1.95
CA ASP A 67 7.27 23.43 -1.62
C ASP A 67 7.53 23.83 -0.15
N ASP A 68 7.71 25.13 0.05
CA ASP A 68 7.82 25.82 1.34
C ASP A 68 6.48 26.52 1.67
N PRO A 69 5.84 26.22 2.82
CA PRO A 69 4.55 26.79 3.17
C PRO A 69 4.58 28.33 3.26
N ASP A 70 5.67 28.90 3.75
CA ASP A 70 5.78 30.35 3.94
C ASP A 70 5.91 31.10 2.61
N VAL A 71 6.38 30.42 1.56
CA VAL A 71 6.51 31.00 0.22
C VAL A 71 5.21 30.79 -0.55
N ASP A 72 4.71 29.55 -0.59
CA ASP A 72 3.53 29.17 -1.35
C ASP A 72 2.28 29.94 -0.86
N HIS A 73 2.05 30.01 0.46
CA HIS A 73 0.84 30.63 1.02
C HIS A 73 0.82 32.16 0.91
N LYS A 74 1.96 32.80 0.63
CA LYS A 74 2.02 34.26 0.39
C LYS A 74 1.63 34.62 -1.04
N CYS A 75 1.56 33.65 -1.93
CA CYS A 75 1.29 33.88 -3.34
C CYS A 75 -0.10 33.40 -3.74
N TRP A 76 -0.92 34.31 -4.25
CA TRP A 76 -2.23 33.98 -4.82
C TRP A 76 -2.19 34.13 -6.34
N GLN A 77 -1.79 33.04 -7.00
CA GLN A 77 -1.67 32.99 -8.46
C GLN A 77 -2.16 31.64 -8.98
N ARG A 78 -2.22 31.49 -10.30
CA ARG A 78 -2.52 30.19 -10.88
C ARG A 78 -1.28 29.29 -10.77
N PRO A 79 -1.44 27.98 -10.58
CA PRO A 79 -0.30 27.07 -10.45
C PRO A 79 0.61 27.07 -11.68
N GLU A 80 0.07 27.31 -12.87
CA GLU A 80 0.85 27.42 -14.11
C GLU A 80 1.73 28.68 -14.20
N ASP A 81 1.47 29.69 -13.36
CA ASP A 81 2.17 30.98 -13.35
C ASP A 81 3.26 31.06 -12.26
N MET A 82 3.41 30.02 -11.42
CA MET A 82 4.41 30.00 -10.34
C MET A 82 5.85 30.07 -10.87
N THR A 83 6.67 30.90 -10.23
CA THR A 83 8.09 31.10 -10.59
C THR A 83 9.04 30.89 -9.42
N GLU A 84 8.49 30.74 -8.23
CA GLU A 84 9.19 30.54 -6.98
C GLU A 84 9.90 29.17 -6.96
N GLU A 85 11.00 29.08 -6.21
CA GLU A 85 11.65 27.79 -5.98
C GLU A 85 10.76 26.90 -5.12
N ARG A 86 10.63 25.63 -5.52
CA ARG A 86 9.79 24.64 -4.83
C ARG A 86 10.69 23.56 -4.20
N PRO A 87 11.20 23.78 -2.98
CA PRO A 87 12.10 22.84 -2.34
C PRO A 87 11.40 21.51 -2.07
N VAL A 88 12.19 20.44 -1.88
CA VAL A 88 11.67 19.10 -1.58
C VAL A 88 12.19 18.61 -0.24
N ALA A 89 11.30 18.08 0.59
CA ALA A 89 11.66 17.42 1.84
C ALA A 89 11.51 15.90 1.68
N LYS A 90 12.39 15.15 2.35
CA LYS A 90 12.40 13.69 2.34
C LYS A 90 12.59 13.12 3.74
N VAL A 91 12.13 11.90 3.93
CA VAL A 91 12.48 11.05 5.06
C VAL A 91 13.41 9.94 4.56
N ASP A 92 14.37 9.57 5.41
CA ASP A 92 15.32 8.49 5.17
C ASP A 92 15.81 7.92 6.51
N GLU A 93 16.79 7.00 6.47
CA GLU A 93 17.34 6.38 7.68
C GLU A 93 17.93 7.39 8.70
N LYS A 94 18.35 8.58 8.23
CA LYS A 94 18.95 9.62 9.08
C LYS A 94 17.90 10.61 9.58
N SER A 95 16.85 10.84 8.78
CA SER A 95 15.72 11.70 9.09
C SER A 95 14.43 10.88 9.00
N PRO A 96 14.11 10.07 10.03
CA PRO A 96 12.99 9.13 9.96
C PRO A 96 11.64 9.85 10.00
N GLY A 97 10.62 9.21 9.42
CA GLY A 97 9.23 9.67 9.46
C GLY A 97 8.27 8.49 9.29
N SER A 98 8.11 7.72 10.36
CA SER A 98 7.32 6.47 10.36
C SER A 98 5.86 6.69 9.99
N ASP A 99 5.24 7.79 10.42
CA ASP A 99 3.82 8.06 10.18
C ASP A 99 3.53 8.24 8.68
N VAL A 100 4.28 9.12 8.01
CA VAL A 100 4.12 9.38 6.57
C VAL A 100 4.56 8.19 5.72
N ALA A 101 5.60 7.46 6.13
CA ALA A 101 6.02 6.25 5.43
C ALA A 101 4.99 5.11 5.59
N GLY A 102 4.42 4.96 6.78
CA GLY A 102 3.37 4.00 7.10
C GLY A 102 2.10 4.28 6.30
N GLU A 103 1.62 5.53 6.29
CA GLU A 103 0.44 5.92 5.52
C GLU A 103 0.67 5.76 4.02
N THR A 104 1.85 6.13 3.50
CA THR A 104 2.20 5.91 2.09
C THR A 104 2.19 4.42 1.73
N SER A 105 2.66 3.57 2.65
CA SER A 105 2.63 2.11 2.46
C SER A 105 1.20 1.57 2.47
N ALA A 106 0.35 2.04 3.40
CA ALA A 106 -1.06 1.68 3.46
C ALA A 106 -1.81 2.10 2.20
N ALA A 107 -1.57 3.31 1.71
CA ALA A 107 -2.12 3.85 0.47
C ALA A 107 -1.80 2.98 -0.74
N LEU A 108 -0.51 2.65 -0.93
CA LEU A 108 -0.08 1.81 -2.06
C LEU A 108 -0.60 0.38 -1.95
N ALA A 109 -0.65 -0.18 -0.74
CA ALA A 109 -1.24 -1.50 -0.50
C ALA A 109 -2.74 -1.52 -0.82
N ALA A 110 -3.51 -0.55 -0.32
CA ALA A 110 -4.94 -0.44 -0.58
C ALA A 110 -5.25 -0.27 -2.08
N ALA A 111 -4.48 0.58 -2.77
CA ALA A 111 -4.61 0.76 -4.21
C ALA A 111 -4.31 -0.53 -4.99
N SER A 112 -3.33 -1.32 -4.55
CA SER A 112 -2.96 -2.59 -5.20
C SER A 112 -4.09 -3.62 -5.14
N LEU A 113 -4.85 -3.68 -4.04
CA LEU A 113 -6.00 -4.58 -3.91
C LEU A 113 -7.05 -4.31 -4.99
N ARG A 114 -7.30 -3.04 -5.32
CA ARG A 114 -8.25 -2.68 -6.38
C ARG A 114 -7.76 -3.10 -7.76
N ILE A 115 -6.48 -2.91 -8.07
CA ILE A 115 -5.87 -3.34 -9.33
C ILE A 115 -6.00 -4.85 -9.48
N ILE A 116 -5.71 -5.59 -8.40
CA ILE A 116 -5.89 -7.04 -8.36
C ILE A 116 -7.36 -7.40 -8.64
N GLN A 117 -8.34 -6.78 -7.99
CA GLN A 117 -9.77 -7.02 -8.28
C GLN A 117 -10.17 -6.72 -9.73
N GLN A 118 -9.54 -5.77 -10.41
CA GLN A 118 -9.84 -5.42 -11.81
C GLN A 118 -9.30 -6.45 -12.80
N GLU A 119 -8.09 -6.96 -12.53
CA GLU A 119 -7.44 -7.94 -13.38
C GLU A 119 -7.87 -9.38 -13.05
N LEU A 120 -8.35 -9.64 -11.84
CA LEU A 120 -8.79 -10.96 -11.37
C LEU A 120 -9.79 -11.65 -12.32
N PRO A 121 -10.84 -11.00 -12.87
CA PRO A 121 -11.76 -11.65 -13.80
C PRO A 121 -11.09 -12.13 -15.09
N LYS A 122 -10.12 -11.37 -15.62
CA LYS A 122 -9.32 -11.79 -16.78
C LYS A 122 -8.32 -12.87 -16.41
N VAL A 123 -7.61 -12.70 -15.29
CA VAL A 123 -6.55 -13.61 -14.87
C VAL A 123 -7.14 -14.95 -14.39
N GLN A 124 -8.32 -14.97 -13.75
CA GLN A 124 -9.04 -16.20 -13.35
C GLN A 124 -9.38 -17.11 -14.52
N THR A 125 -9.53 -16.57 -15.74
CA THR A 125 -9.74 -17.43 -16.93
C THR A 125 -8.52 -18.27 -17.29
N TYR A 126 -7.32 -17.88 -16.82
CA TYR A 126 -6.06 -18.58 -17.08
C TYR A 126 -5.46 -19.22 -15.82
N TYR A 127 -5.66 -18.61 -14.66
CA TYR A 127 -5.09 -18.98 -13.37
C TYR A 127 -6.19 -18.90 -12.31
N ASN A 128 -6.75 -20.05 -11.94
CA ASN A 128 -7.82 -20.12 -10.95
C ASN A 128 -7.25 -19.99 -9.54
N PHE A 129 -7.38 -18.81 -8.94
CA PHE A 129 -6.92 -18.55 -7.57
C PHE A 129 -7.92 -19.10 -6.55
N THR A 130 -7.45 -19.94 -5.63
CA THR A 130 -8.33 -20.65 -4.70
C THR A 130 -8.45 -20.01 -3.31
N ASP A 131 -7.43 -19.32 -2.84
CA ASP A 131 -7.38 -18.61 -1.54
C ASP A 131 -6.30 -17.49 -1.61
N PHE A 132 -6.43 -16.43 -0.81
CA PHE A 132 -5.42 -15.34 -0.72
C PHE A 132 -4.70 -15.31 0.63
N GLY A 133 -5.19 -16.10 1.60
CA GLY A 133 -4.66 -16.10 2.96
C GLY A 133 -3.18 -16.53 3.02
N ASP A 134 -2.75 -17.47 2.21
CA ASP A 134 -1.36 -17.92 2.13
C ASP A 134 -0.43 -16.87 1.54
N ASP A 135 -0.89 -16.10 0.55
CA ASP A 135 -0.16 -14.98 -0.03
C ASP A 135 0.11 -13.87 1.00
N LEU A 136 -0.88 -13.54 1.82
CA LEU A 136 -0.73 -12.55 2.89
C LEU A 136 0.28 -13.00 3.93
N LEU A 137 0.22 -14.27 4.34
CA LEU A 137 1.17 -14.82 5.31
C LEU A 137 2.58 -14.89 4.71
N TRP A 138 2.70 -15.27 3.43
CA TRP A 138 3.97 -15.30 2.72
C TRP A 138 4.61 -13.90 2.63
N ALA A 139 3.83 -12.89 2.25
CA ALA A 139 4.29 -11.50 2.18
C ALA A 139 4.73 -10.97 3.54
N ALA A 140 3.91 -11.18 4.59
CA ALA A 140 4.26 -10.77 5.95
C ALA A 140 5.53 -11.49 6.47
N THR A 141 5.71 -12.77 6.13
CA THR A 141 6.94 -13.51 6.47
C THR A 141 8.18 -12.86 5.87
N TRP A 142 8.13 -12.48 4.58
CA TRP A 142 9.25 -11.80 3.93
C TRP A 142 9.47 -10.37 4.44
N LEU A 143 8.39 -9.64 4.76
CA LEU A 143 8.49 -8.32 5.39
C LEU A 143 9.15 -8.39 6.76
N TYR A 144 8.87 -9.43 7.56
CA TYR A 144 9.59 -9.68 8.81
C TYR A 144 11.08 -9.90 8.57
N HIS A 145 11.45 -10.77 7.62
CA HIS A 145 12.87 -11.02 7.30
C HIS A 145 13.59 -9.76 6.80
N ALA A 146 12.90 -8.89 6.05
CA ALA A 146 13.47 -7.66 5.51
C ALA A 146 13.63 -6.55 6.56
N THR A 147 12.68 -6.43 7.49
CA THR A 147 12.59 -5.29 8.42
C THR A 147 12.98 -5.62 9.85
N SER A 148 13.00 -6.91 10.22
CA SER A 148 13.07 -7.39 11.61
C SER A 148 11.94 -6.85 12.51
N ASP A 149 10.87 -6.29 11.95
CA ASP A 149 9.71 -5.81 12.69
C ASP A 149 8.80 -6.97 13.08
N LYS A 150 8.66 -7.17 14.40
CA LYS A 150 7.89 -8.27 14.98
C LYS A 150 6.39 -8.16 14.71
N THR A 151 5.87 -7.00 14.34
CA THR A 151 4.44 -6.85 13.99
C THR A 151 4.05 -7.74 12.81
N TYR A 152 4.95 -7.93 11.84
CA TYR A 152 4.74 -8.85 10.72
C TYR A 152 4.85 -10.32 11.14
N LEU A 153 5.73 -10.63 12.10
CA LEU A 153 5.79 -11.98 12.67
C LEU A 153 4.49 -12.30 13.42
N ASP A 154 4.03 -11.36 14.25
CA ASP A 154 2.77 -11.47 15.00
C ASP A 154 1.59 -11.61 14.03
N TYR A 155 1.59 -10.89 12.91
CA TYR A 155 0.59 -11.07 11.86
C TYR A 155 0.56 -12.53 11.35
N VAL A 156 1.72 -13.15 11.11
CA VAL A 156 1.78 -14.54 10.61
C VAL A 156 1.47 -15.57 11.71
N THR A 157 1.75 -15.27 12.98
CA THR A 157 1.65 -16.25 14.07
C THR A 157 0.39 -16.11 14.95
N ALA A 158 -0.28 -14.96 14.93
CA ALA A 158 -1.46 -14.67 15.76
C ALA A 158 -2.77 -15.09 15.08
N GLU A 159 -3.84 -14.29 15.18
CA GLU A 159 -5.17 -14.67 14.69
C GLU A 159 -5.20 -14.95 13.18
N ASN A 160 -4.44 -14.18 12.38
CA ASN A 160 -4.36 -14.40 10.93
C ASN A 160 -3.61 -15.70 10.58
N GLY A 161 -2.62 -16.08 11.39
CA GLY A 161 -1.99 -17.39 11.32
C GLY A 161 -2.96 -18.54 11.62
N LYS A 162 -3.92 -18.34 12.52
CA LYS A 162 -4.94 -19.34 12.85
C LYS A 162 -6.00 -19.45 11.76
N SER A 163 -6.38 -18.34 11.13
CA SER A 163 -7.42 -18.32 10.09
C SER A 163 -6.90 -18.78 8.72
N PHE A 164 -5.69 -18.38 8.34
CA PHE A 164 -5.20 -18.54 6.97
C PHE A 164 -4.17 -19.63 6.81
N ALA A 165 -3.35 -19.94 7.83
CA ALA A 165 -2.13 -20.68 7.57
C ALA A 165 -2.27 -22.20 7.44
N ARG A 166 -3.44 -22.75 7.79
CA ARG A 166 -3.73 -24.19 7.69
C ARG A 166 -2.59 -25.08 8.23
N TRP A 167 -2.00 -24.66 9.36
CA TRP A 167 -0.85 -25.31 9.99
C TRP A 167 -1.17 -26.78 10.27
N GLY A 168 -0.65 -27.68 9.45
CA GLY A 168 -1.12 -29.06 9.51
C GLY A 168 -0.51 -29.95 8.46
N LYS A 169 -0.84 -29.71 7.19
CA LYS A 169 -0.45 -30.55 6.05
C LYS A 169 -0.54 -29.80 4.72
N PRO A 170 0.37 -28.85 4.43
CA PRO A 170 0.46 -28.33 3.08
C PRO A 170 0.92 -29.45 2.14
N SER A 171 0.15 -29.75 1.10
CA SER A 171 0.40 -30.88 0.19
C SER A 171 1.34 -30.54 -0.97
N TRP A 172 1.52 -29.26 -1.28
CA TRP A 172 2.43 -28.77 -2.32
C TRP A 172 2.80 -27.30 -2.08
N PHE A 173 3.89 -26.83 -2.69
CA PHE A 173 4.25 -25.42 -2.80
C PHE A 173 4.18 -25.03 -4.26
N SER A 174 3.38 -24.01 -4.59
CA SER A 174 3.16 -23.57 -5.97
C SER A 174 2.90 -22.07 -6.05
N TRP A 175 2.65 -21.59 -7.27
CA TRP A 175 2.23 -20.21 -7.50
C TRP A 175 0.86 -19.89 -6.86
N ASP A 176 0.00 -20.90 -6.62
CA ASP A 176 -1.34 -20.78 -6.04
C ASP A 176 -1.42 -21.20 -4.56
N ASP A 177 -0.40 -21.89 -4.03
CA ASP A 177 -0.37 -22.33 -2.63
C ASP A 177 1.03 -22.17 -2.02
N LYS A 178 1.14 -21.23 -1.09
CA LYS A 178 2.39 -20.85 -0.42
C LYS A 178 2.47 -21.28 1.03
N HIS A 179 1.47 -22.02 1.55
CA HIS A 179 1.42 -22.44 2.95
C HIS A 179 2.67 -23.22 3.39
N ALA A 180 3.15 -24.14 2.54
CA ALA A 180 4.39 -24.88 2.79
C ALA A 180 5.61 -23.96 2.96
N GLY A 181 5.75 -22.96 2.08
CA GLY A 181 6.86 -22.01 2.13
C GLY A 181 6.79 -21.12 3.36
N THR A 182 5.60 -20.58 3.67
CA THR A 182 5.35 -19.75 4.85
C THR A 182 5.67 -20.52 6.14
N GLN A 183 5.27 -21.80 6.22
CA GLN A 183 5.51 -22.63 7.40
C GLN A 183 6.99 -22.84 7.71
N GLU A 184 7.79 -23.09 6.67
CA GLU A 184 9.25 -23.24 6.78
C GLU A 184 9.91 -21.90 7.16
N ASN A 185 9.55 -20.81 6.47
CA ASN A 185 10.23 -19.53 6.60
C ASN A 185 9.92 -18.74 7.87
N CYS A 186 8.78 -19.00 8.53
CA CYS A 186 8.48 -18.38 9.83
C CYS A 186 9.18 -19.05 11.02
N GLY A 187 10.06 -20.05 10.79
CA GLY A 187 10.86 -20.64 11.86
C GLY A 187 10.05 -21.57 12.78
N GLY A 188 9.16 -22.38 12.20
CA GLY A 188 8.45 -23.43 12.93
C GLY A 188 7.25 -22.92 13.74
N CYS A 189 6.29 -22.24 13.10
CA CYS A 189 4.99 -21.87 13.70
C CYS A 189 4.22 -23.03 14.35
N TYR A 190 4.57 -24.28 14.04
CA TYR A 190 4.07 -25.48 14.69
C TYR A 190 4.46 -25.60 16.18
N VAL A 191 5.53 -24.94 16.61
CA VAL A 191 6.07 -25.04 17.98
C VAL A 191 5.40 -24.03 18.93
N TRP A 192 4.89 -22.91 18.41
CA TRP A 192 4.41 -21.79 19.22
C TRP A 192 2.89 -21.76 19.46
N SER A 193 2.11 -22.58 18.76
CA SER A 193 0.66 -22.68 18.96
C SER A 193 0.25 -23.63 20.10
N ASN A 194 1.20 -24.37 20.69
CA ASN A 194 0.99 -25.38 21.72
C ASN A 194 1.73 -25.11 23.05
N THR A 195 2.15 -23.87 23.30
CA THR A 195 2.68 -23.40 24.60
C THR A 195 1.92 -22.17 25.06
#